data_AF-A0A7J9AAG5-F1
#
_entry.id   AF-A0A7J9AAG5-F1
#
_cell.length_a   1.000
_cell.length_b   1.000
_cell.length_c   1.000
_cell.angle_alpha   90.00
_cell.angle_beta   90.00
_cell.angle_gamma   90.00
#
_symmetry.space_group_name_H-M   'P 1'
#
loop_
_entity.id
_entity.type
_entity.pdbx_description
1 polymer ?
#
loop_
_entity_poly.entity_id
_entity_poly.type
_entity_poly.pdbx_seq_one_letter_code
_entity_poly.pdbx_strand_id
1 'polypeptide(L)'
;NGEGLQVLHYEVEQKYDAHFDYFLDEINTKNGGQRMATVLMYLSDVEEGGETIFPAAKGNVSAVPWWNELSECGKKGLAVKPKMGDALLFWSMRPDATLDPSSLHGGCPVISGNKWSSTKWLHVEEYKL
;
A
#
# COMPACT_ATOMS: atom_id res chain seq x y z
N ASN A 1 7.05 -18.21 -0.67
CA ASN A 1 6.46 -17.45 0.46
C ASN A 1 5.80 -16.15 -0.02
N GLY A 2 5.03 -16.19 -1.10
CA GLY A 2 4.34 -15.00 -1.59
C GLY A 2 3.56 -15.26 -2.85
N GLU A 3 2.49 -14.50 -3.05
CA GLU A 3 1.59 -14.60 -4.20
C GLU A 3 2.26 -14.17 -5.52
N GLY A 4 1.60 -14.34 -6.66
CA GLY A 4 2.04 -13.74 -7.92
C GLY A 4 2.12 -12.21 -7.83
N LEU A 5 2.81 -11.58 -8.78
CA LEU A 5 2.76 -10.12 -8.90
C LEU A 5 1.37 -9.70 -9.38
N GLN A 6 0.70 -8.83 -8.61
CA GLN A 6 -0.51 -8.17 -9.07
C GLN A 6 -0.11 -6.83 -9.70
N VAL A 7 -0.64 -6.52 -10.89
CA VAL A 7 -0.44 -5.22 -11.55
C VAL A 7 -1.77 -4.49 -11.57
N LEU A 8 -1.76 -3.20 -11.19
CA LEU A 8 -2.93 -2.34 -11.15
C LEU A 8 -2.63 -1.05 -11.92
N HIS A 9 -3.64 -0.60 -12.65
CA HIS A 9 -3.65 0.68 -13.36
C HIS A 9 -4.80 1.53 -12.83
N TYR A 10 -4.51 2.79 -12.50
CA TYR A 10 -5.50 3.77 -12.08
C TYR A 10 -5.48 4.96 -13.02
N GLU A 11 -6.64 5.24 -13.61
CA GLU A 11 -6.93 6.45 -14.37
C GLU A 11 -7.29 7.62 -13.42
N VAL A 12 -7.44 8.81 -13.98
CA VAL A 12 -7.90 10.00 -13.26
C VAL A 12 -9.21 9.71 -12.50
N GLU A 13 -9.33 10.25 -11.29
CA GLU A 13 -10.38 10.00 -10.29
C GLU A 13 -10.41 8.60 -9.67
N GLN A 14 -9.77 7.59 -10.27
CA GLN A 14 -9.73 6.26 -9.69
C GLN A 14 -8.88 6.23 -8.42
N LYS A 15 -9.34 5.47 -7.45
CA LYS A 15 -8.77 5.35 -6.11
C LYS A 15 -8.88 3.92 -5.58
N TYR A 16 -8.27 3.67 -4.44
CA TYR A 16 -8.53 2.47 -3.65
C TYR A 16 -8.79 2.86 -2.20
N ASP A 17 -9.94 2.46 -1.67
CA ASP A 17 -10.31 2.82 -0.31
C ASP A 17 -9.37 2.17 0.72
N ALA A 18 -9.28 2.80 1.88
CA ALA A 18 -8.38 2.34 2.92
C ALA A 18 -8.78 0.93 3.40
N HIS A 19 -7.82 0.01 3.44
CA HIS A 19 -8.01 -1.40 3.73
C HIS A 19 -6.76 -2.00 4.39
N PHE A 20 -6.87 -3.27 4.77
CA PHE A 20 -5.76 -4.07 5.25
C PHE A 20 -5.43 -5.16 4.24
N ASP A 21 -4.14 -5.47 4.12
CA ASP A 21 -3.70 -6.60 3.29
C ASP A 21 -3.81 -7.95 4.02
N TYR A 22 -3.86 -7.94 5.35
CA TYR A 22 -4.06 -9.16 6.13
C TYR A 22 -5.49 -9.69 5.99
N PHE A 23 -5.67 -10.98 6.26
CA PHE A 23 -6.99 -11.62 6.21
C PHE A 23 -7.66 -11.59 7.58
N LEU A 24 -8.98 -11.43 7.60
CA LEU A 24 -9.81 -11.60 8.80
C LEU A 24 -10.54 -12.95 8.83
N ASP A 25 -10.56 -13.66 7.71
CA ASP A 25 -11.19 -14.96 7.56
C ASP A 25 -10.17 -16.10 7.58
N GLU A 26 -10.64 -17.29 7.96
CA GLU A 26 -9.82 -18.50 8.00
C GLU A 26 -9.68 -19.20 6.65
N ILE A 27 -10.37 -18.75 5.60
CA ILE A 27 -10.35 -19.42 4.30
C ILE A 27 -9.08 -19.02 3.56
N ASN A 28 -8.79 -17.72 3.51
CA ASN A 28 -7.63 -17.16 2.81
C ASN A 28 -6.31 -17.50 3.50
N THR A 29 -6.32 -17.71 4.82
CA THR A 29 -5.11 -18.11 5.57
C THR A 29 -4.70 -19.56 5.37
N LYS A 30 -5.53 -20.42 4.77
CA LYS A 30 -5.18 -21.83 4.53
C LYS A 30 -4.02 -22.03 3.57
N ASN A 31 -3.79 -21.08 2.67
CA ASN A 31 -2.71 -21.15 1.70
C ASN A 31 -1.65 -20.09 2.01
N GLY A 32 -0.53 -20.50 2.61
CA GLY A 32 0.57 -19.61 2.99
C GLY A 32 0.34 -18.81 4.28
N GLY A 33 -0.75 -19.03 5.03
CA GLY A 33 -1.00 -18.28 6.25
C GLY A 33 -1.36 -16.80 5.99
N GLN A 34 -1.13 -15.96 7.00
CA GLN A 34 -1.31 -14.51 6.87
C GLN A 34 -0.32 -13.87 5.89
N ARG A 35 -0.77 -12.80 5.23
CA ARG A 35 0.11 -11.85 4.55
C ARG A 35 0.86 -11.05 5.62
N MET A 36 2.16 -11.26 5.73
CA MET A 36 3.00 -10.62 6.73
C MET A 36 3.45 -9.22 6.32
N ALA A 37 3.68 -9.03 5.03
CA ALA A 37 4.21 -7.80 4.48
C ALA A 37 3.82 -7.63 3.01
N THR A 38 3.83 -6.38 2.58
CA THR A 38 3.51 -5.97 1.22
C THR A 38 4.66 -5.17 0.65
N VAL A 39 5.09 -5.54 -0.56
CA VAL A 39 5.97 -4.73 -1.39
C VAL A 39 5.11 -4.12 -2.50
N LEU A 40 4.91 -2.81 -2.45
CA LEU A 40 4.22 -2.03 -3.47
C LEU A 40 5.25 -1.27 -4.32
N MET A 41 5.35 -1.62 -5.59
CA MET A 41 6.27 -1.02 -6.56
C MET A 41 5.51 -0.01 -7.43
N TYR A 42 6.06 1.19 -7.58
CA TYR A 42 5.51 2.19 -8.50
C TYR A 42 6.13 2.01 -9.89
N LEU A 43 5.27 1.75 -10.88
CA LEU A 43 5.67 1.48 -12.26
C LEU A 43 5.53 2.70 -13.17
N SER A 44 5.01 3.82 -12.64
CA SER A 44 4.96 5.11 -13.31
C SER A 44 5.16 6.24 -12.29
N ASP A 45 5.64 7.38 -12.77
CA ASP A 45 5.49 8.65 -12.07
C ASP A 45 4.02 9.07 -12.16
N VAL A 46 3.54 9.79 -11.15
CA VAL A 46 2.19 10.39 -11.15
C VAL A 46 2.33 11.88 -10.94
N GLU A 47 1.75 12.65 -11.85
CA GLU A 47 1.85 14.11 -11.88
C GLU A 47 1.18 14.75 -10.65
N GLU A 48 -0.06 14.36 -10.35
CA GLU A 48 -0.80 14.84 -9.17
C GLU A 48 -1.71 13.76 -8.57
N GLY A 49 -1.72 13.65 -7.24
CA GLY A 49 -2.48 12.64 -6.51
C GLY A 49 -1.85 11.25 -6.55
N GLY A 50 -2.68 10.21 -6.47
CA GLY A 50 -2.24 8.81 -6.60
C GLY A 50 -1.42 8.28 -5.42
N GLU A 51 -1.27 9.02 -4.33
CA GLU A 51 -0.40 8.64 -3.21
C GLU A 51 -0.85 7.35 -2.52
N THR A 52 0.11 6.61 -1.96
CA THR A 52 -0.22 5.54 -1.02
C THR A 52 -0.28 6.15 0.37
N ILE A 53 -1.47 6.19 0.97
CA ILE A 53 -1.76 6.83 2.26
C ILE A 53 -1.94 5.78 3.36
N PHE A 54 -1.38 6.05 4.54
CA PHE A 54 -1.58 5.30 5.78
C PHE A 54 -2.29 6.19 6.81
N PRO A 55 -3.63 6.22 6.84
CA PRO A 55 -4.37 7.14 7.72
C PRO A 55 -4.27 6.80 9.21
N ALA A 56 -3.95 5.54 9.56
CA ALA A 56 -3.77 5.10 10.95
C ALA A 56 -2.31 5.16 11.43
N ALA A 57 -1.36 5.49 10.55
CA ALA A 57 0.05 5.57 10.92
C ALA A 57 0.28 6.74 11.89
N LYS A 58 1.02 6.47 12.97
CA LYS A 58 1.43 7.48 13.94
C LYS A 58 2.78 8.04 13.54
N GLY A 59 2.83 9.32 13.22
CA GLY A 59 4.07 10.00 12.85
C GLY A 59 3.84 11.46 12.51
N ASN A 60 4.92 12.22 12.36
CA ASN A 60 4.83 13.57 11.85
C ASN A 60 4.60 13.53 10.34
N VAL A 61 3.33 13.58 9.92
CA VAL A 61 2.93 13.46 8.51
C VAL A 61 3.56 14.53 7.62
N SER A 62 3.84 15.72 8.16
CA SER A 62 4.48 16.82 7.42
C SER A 62 5.99 16.75 7.37
N ALA A 63 6.62 15.72 7.96
CA ALA A 63 8.06 15.52 7.89
C ALA A 63 8.53 14.88 6.58
N VAL A 64 7.61 14.39 5.74
CA VAL A 64 8.00 13.82 4.44
C VAL A 64 8.48 14.93 3.49
N PRO A 65 9.59 14.73 2.74
CA PRO A 65 10.16 15.76 1.87
C PRO A 65 9.18 16.33 0.82
N TRP A 66 8.21 15.52 0.40
CA TRP A 66 7.21 15.85 -0.62
C TRP A 66 5.89 16.37 -0.04
N TRP A 67 5.85 16.78 1.24
CA TRP A 67 4.60 17.20 1.92
C TRP A 67 3.80 18.26 1.13
N ASN A 68 4.50 19.26 0.58
CA ASN A 68 3.85 20.35 -0.15
C ASN A 68 3.30 19.92 -1.52
N GLU A 69 3.70 18.75 -2.02
CA GLU A 69 3.24 18.17 -3.29
C GLU A 69 2.10 17.17 -3.09
N LEU A 70 1.74 16.87 -1.84
CA LEU A 70 0.64 15.95 -1.55
C LEU A 70 -0.73 16.58 -1.85
N SER A 71 -1.62 15.76 -2.37
CA SER A 71 -3.04 16.04 -2.49
C SER A 71 -3.71 16.19 -1.12
N GLU A 72 -4.93 16.74 -1.12
CA GLU A 72 -5.75 16.81 0.10
C GLU A 72 -6.09 15.42 0.67
N CYS A 73 -6.05 14.37 -0.15
CA CYS A 73 -6.11 13.00 0.34
C CYS A 73 -4.81 12.64 1.08
N GLY A 74 -3.65 12.80 0.44
CA GLY A 74 -2.35 12.43 0.99
C GLY A 74 -2.04 13.12 2.33
N LYS A 75 -2.47 14.37 2.50
CA LYS A 75 -2.27 15.13 3.76
C LYS A 75 -3.06 14.60 4.98
N LYS A 76 -4.01 13.67 4.79
CA LYS A 76 -4.81 13.09 5.89
C LYS A 76 -4.08 12.00 6.69
N GLY A 77 -2.88 11.61 6.28
CA GLY A 77 -2.09 10.57 6.93
C GLY A 77 -0.63 10.61 6.50
N LEU A 78 0.15 9.62 6.91
CA LEU A 78 1.48 9.43 6.33
C LEU A 78 1.29 8.96 4.88
N ALA A 79 1.85 9.66 3.91
CA ALA A 79 1.64 9.33 2.50
C ALA A 79 2.95 9.30 1.71
N VAL A 80 3.01 8.41 0.74
CA VAL A 80 4.13 8.24 -0.19
C VAL A 80 3.67 8.63 -1.58
N LYS A 81 4.37 9.60 -2.19
CA LYS A 81 4.12 10.01 -3.58
C LYS A 81 4.64 8.91 -4.53
N PRO A 82 3.86 8.50 -5.55
CA PRO A 82 4.32 7.52 -6.53
C PRO A 82 5.45 8.11 -7.37
N LYS A 83 6.57 7.39 -7.42
CA LYS A 83 7.70 7.71 -8.27
C LYS A 83 8.21 6.44 -8.93
N MET A 84 8.34 6.45 -10.25
CA MET A 84 8.70 5.27 -11.01
C MET A 84 10.01 4.65 -10.52
N GLY A 85 9.99 3.35 -10.26
CA GLY A 85 11.13 2.58 -9.79
C GLY A 85 11.27 2.51 -8.26
N ASP A 86 10.57 3.37 -7.51
CA ASP A 86 10.52 3.27 -6.06
C ASP A 86 9.65 2.08 -5.62
N ALA A 87 10.00 1.49 -4.47
CA ALA A 87 9.24 0.44 -3.83
C ALA A 87 8.99 0.77 -2.36
N LEU A 88 7.76 0.54 -1.92
CA LEU A 88 7.32 0.70 -0.56
C LEU A 88 7.14 -0.68 0.08
N LEU A 89 7.87 -0.93 1.17
CA LEU A 89 7.71 -2.10 2.02
C LEU A 89 7.02 -1.69 3.31
N PHE A 90 5.94 -2.38 3.67
CA PHE A 90 5.28 -2.24 4.96
C PHE A 90 4.78 -3.60 5.47
N TRP A 91 4.63 -3.71 6.78
CA TRP A 91 4.22 -4.94 7.46
C TRP A 91 2.76 -4.87 7.85
N SER A 92 2.02 -5.94 7.57
CA SER A 92 0.63 -6.12 8.00
C SER A 92 0.54 -6.71 9.42
N MET A 93 1.67 -7.18 9.95
CA MET A 93 1.79 -7.84 11.26
C MET A 93 2.94 -7.26 12.07
N ARG A 94 2.81 -7.30 13.39
CA ARG A 94 3.85 -6.95 14.36
C ARG A 94 4.81 -8.12 14.58
N PRO A 95 5.99 -7.88 15.18
CA PRO A 95 6.94 -8.96 15.50
C PRO A 95 6.40 -10.05 16.43
N ASP A 96 5.37 -9.75 17.23
CA ASP A 96 4.67 -10.72 18.08
C ASP A 96 3.57 -11.51 17.34
N ALA A 97 3.55 -11.43 16.01
CA ALA A 97 2.57 -12.03 15.11
C ALA A 97 1.12 -11.52 15.27
N THR A 98 0.90 -10.44 16.02
CA THR A 98 -0.42 -9.77 16.03
C THR A 98 -0.60 -8.93 14.78
N LEU A 99 -1.84 -8.80 14.29
CA LEU A 99 -2.17 -7.92 13.17
C LEU A 99 -1.87 -6.48 13.56
N ASP A 100 -1.35 -5.67 12.63
CA ASP A 100 -1.04 -4.27 12.90
C ASP A 100 -2.09 -3.31 12.34
N PRO A 101 -2.95 -2.70 13.17
CA PRO A 101 -3.94 -1.72 12.71
C PRO A 101 -3.32 -0.46 12.10
N SER A 102 -2.03 -0.19 12.36
CA SER A 102 -1.34 0.96 11.76
C SER A 102 -1.04 0.76 10.27
N SER A 103 -1.14 -0.48 9.77
CA SER A 103 -0.96 -0.86 8.35
C SER A 103 -2.17 -0.57 7.46
N LEU A 104 -3.25 0.01 8.02
CA LEU A 104 -4.39 0.49 7.24
C LEU A 104 -3.86 1.44 6.17
N HIS A 105 -4.12 1.13 4.90
CA HIS A 105 -3.59 1.91 3.80
C HIS A 105 -4.55 1.96 2.60
N GLY A 106 -4.39 2.96 1.74
CA GLY A 106 -5.21 3.12 0.54
C GLY A 106 -4.45 3.84 -0.57
N GLY A 107 -5.08 3.90 -1.74
CA GLY A 107 -4.62 4.69 -2.88
C GLY A 107 -5.46 5.95 -2.99
N CYS A 108 -4.84 7.11 -2.80
CA CYS A 108 -5.50 8.39 -3.07
C CYS A 108 -5.90 8.51 -4.55
N PRO A 109 -6.96 9.28 -4.87
CA PRO A 109 -7.38 9.49 -6.25
C PRO A 109 -6.23 10.04 -7.11
N VAL A 110 -6.08 9.54 -8.33
CA VAL A 110 -5.23 10.18 -9.33
C VAL A 110 -5.92 11.48 -9.77
N ILE A 111 -5.24 12.61 -9.68
CA ILE A 111 -5.79 13.92 -10.08
C ILE A 111 -5.34 14.27 -11.50
N SER A 112 -4.08 13.97 -11.81
CA SER A 112 -3.50 14.13 -13.15
C SER A 112 -2.48 13.02 -13.40
N GLY A 113 -2.43 12.52 -14.64
CA GLY A 113 -1.55 11.42 -15.01
C GLY A 113 -2.21 10.06 -15.05
N ASN A 114 -1.38 9.02 -14.92
CA ASN A 114 -1.82 7.62 -14.81
C ASN A 114 -0.91 6.88 -13.82
N LYS A 115 -1.51 6.14 -12.88
CA LYS A 115 -0.76 5.37 -11.89
C LYS A 115 -0.70 3.91 -12.28
N TRP A 116 0.51 3.40 -12.51
CA TRP A 116 0.79 1.98 -12.60
C TRP A 116 1.51 1.52 -11.34
N SER A 117 1.09 0.39 -10.79
CA SER A 117 1.73 -0.21 -9.63
C SER A 117 1.74 -1.73 -9.71
N SER A 118 2.69 -2.34 -9.02
CA SER A 118 2.68 -3.78 -8.80
C SER A 118 2.83 -4.12 -7.33
N THR A 119 1.94 -4.98 -6.84
CA THR A 119 1.91 -5.44 -5.46
C THR A 119 2.42 -6.87 -5.39
N LYS A 120 3.31 -7.12 -4.43
CA LYS A 120 3.75 -8.45 -4.02
C LYS A 120 3.41 -8.66 -2.55
N TRP A 121 2.49 -9.58 -2.29
CA TRP A 121 2.19 -10.00 -0.93
C TRP A 121 3.09 -11.14 -0.50
N LEU A 122 3.69 -10.98 0.68
CA LEU A 122 4.58 -11.94 1.31
C LEU A 122 3.82 -12.65 2.42
N HIS A 123 3.95 -13.96 2.46
CA HIS A 123 3.21 -14.84 3.35
C HIS A 123 4.12 -15.38 4.46
N VAL A 124 3.55 -15.62 5.65
CA VAL A 124 4.27 -16.24 6.78
C VAL A 124 4.74 -17.67 6.46
N GLU A 125 4.03 -18.36 5.57
CA GLU A 125 4.36 -19.71 5.11
C GLU A 125 4.53 -19.78 3.58
N GLU A 126 4.87 -20.97 3.08
CA GLU A 126 4.91 -21.21 1.64
C GLU A 126 3.52 -21.09 1.02
N TYR A 127 3.35 -20.11 0.14
CA TYR A 127 2.16 -19.96 -0.70
C TYR A 127 2.25 -20.90 -1.91
N LYS A 128 1.24 -21.76 -2.09
CA LYS A 128 1.18 -22.74 -3.18
C LYS A 128 0.23 -22.26 -4.27
N LEU A 129 0.64 -22.42 -5.53
CA LEU A 129 -0.17 -22.12 -6.72
C LEU A 129 -0.95 -23.35 -7.16
#